data_AF-A0A918B7Y6-F1
#
_entry.id   AF-A0A918B7Y6-F1
#
_cell.length_a   1.000
_cell.length_b   1.000
_cell.length_c   1.000
_cell.angle_alpha   90.00
_cell.angle_beta   90.00
_cell.angle_gamma   90.00
#
_symmetry.space_group_name_H-M   'P 1'
#
loop_
_entity.id
_entity.type
_entity.pdbx_description
1 polymer ?
#
loop_
_entity_poly.entity_id
_entity_poly.type
_entity_poly.pdbx_seq_one_letter_code
_entity_poly.pdbx_strand_id
1 'polypeptide(L)'
;MSRSPQRRVSPRLAGPRLVAAGELVPGDLLALSARDVAARRWYVVVDSCALPGRSGPEPSGLRRVTLRPPLGGAEREEVFDAEWGVIVDGRRRAVADGIPRAV
;
A
#
# COMPACT_ATOMS: atom_id res chain seq x y z
N MET A 1 -23.06 -24.30 0.36
CA MET A 1 -22.17 -23.91 -0.76
C MET A 1 -21.71 -22.48 -0.53
N SER A 2 -20.57 -22.27 0.15
CA SER A 2 -20.01 -20.93 0.39
C SER A 2 -19.20 -20.48 -0.81
N ARG A 3 -19.69 -19.47 -1.54
CA ARG A 3 -18.90 -18.79 -2.56
C ARG A 3 -17.93 -17.85 -1.85
N SER A 4 -16.65 -18.22 -1.81
CA SER A 4 -15.56 -17.32 -1.43
C SER A 4 -15.67 -16.04 -2.27
N PRO A 5 -15.60 -14.84 -1.67
CA PRO A 5 -15.62 -13.61 -2.44
C PRO A 5 -14.34 -13.56 -3.27
N GLN A 6 -14.47 -13.79 -4.57
CA GLN A 6 -13.36 -13.61 -5.50
C GLN A 6 -12.92 -12.16 -5.41
N ARG A 7 -11.73 -11.96 -4.83
CA ARG A 7 -11.04 -10.69 -4.72
C ARG A 7 -10.95 -10.11 -6.13
N ARG A 8 -11.74 -9.06 -6.41
CA ARG A 8 -11.76 -8.39 -7.72
C ARG A 8 -10.32 -7.98 -8.04
N VAL A 9 -9.73 -8.61 -9.05
CA VAL A 9 -8.46 -8.17 -9.61
C VAL A 9 -8.81 -6.93 -10.45
N SER A 10 -8.72 -5.75 -9.84
CA SER A 10 -8.96 -4.49 -10.54
C SER A 10 -8.01 -4.38 -11.74
N PRO A 11 -8.51 -3.97 -12.93
CA PRO A 11 -7.71 -3.90 -14.14
C PRO A 11 -6.60 -2.87 -13.98
N ARG A 12 -5.49 -3.14 -14.69
CA ARG A 12 -4.26 -2.35 -14.74
C ARG A 12 -4.58 -0.86 -14.95
N LEU A 13 -4.44 -0.04 -13.92
CA LEU A 13 -4.31 1.41 -14.12
C LEU A 13 -2.82 1.69 -14.30
N ALA A 14 -2.47 2.08 -15.53
CA ALA A 14 -1.13 2.54 -15.90
C ALA A 14 -0.96 3.97 -15.36
N GLY A 15 -0.23 4.10 -14.26
CA GLY A 15 0.20 5.37 -13.69
C GLY A 15 -0.33 5.67 -12.28
N PRO A 16 0.19 6.75 -11.67
CA PRO A 16 -0.18 7.17 -10.32
C PRO A 16 -1.68 7.45 -10.19
N ARG A 17 -2.31 6.98 -9.11
CA ARG A 17 -3.72 7.25 -8.81
C ARG A 17 -3.92 7.59 -7.34
N LEU A 18 -4.95 8.38 -7.06
CA LEU A 18 -5.41 8.67 -5.71
C LEU A 18 -6.25 7.50 -5.18
N VAL A 19 -5.95 7.04 -3.96
CA VAL A 19 -6.72 6.02 -3.22
C VAL A 19 -6.85 6.46 -1.77
N ALA A 20 -7.82 5.90 -1.03
CA ALA A 20 -7.90 6.11 0.41
C ALA A 20 -6.80 5.31 1.14
N ALA A 21 -6.24 5.85 2.22
CA ALA A 21 -5.19 5.18 2.99
C ALA A 21 -5.66 3.83 3.59
N GLY A 22 -6.97 3.70 3.85
CA GLY A 22 -7.63 2.47 4.26
C GLY A 22 -7.54 1.33 3.23
N GLU A 23 -7.30 1.66 1.96
CA GLU A 23 -7.18 0.69 0.86
C GLU A 23 -5.74 0.25 0.58
N LEU A 24 -4.76 0.82 1.29
CA LEU A 24 -3.36 0.45 1.12
C LEU A 24 -3.12 -0.99 1.52
N VAL A 25 -2.40 -1.72 0.67
CA VAL A 25 -1.98 -3.10 0.94
C VAL A 25 -0.47 -3.25 0.86
N PRO A 26 0.12 -4.23 1.58
CA PRO A 26 1.52 -4.57 1.42
C PRO A 26 1.91 -4.78 -0.06
N GLY A 27 2.95 -4.07 -0.49
CA GLY A 27 3.46 -4.07 -1.85
C GLY A 27 2.94 -2.96 -2.76
N ASP A 28 2.04 -2.09 -2.32
CA ASP A 28 1.73 -0.84 -3.01
C ASP A 28 2.95 0.09 -3.00
N LEU A 29 3.17 0.85 -4.08
CA LEU A 29 4.16 1.94 -4.10
C LEU A 29 3.43 3.25 -3.81
N LEU A 30 3.81 3.91 -2.73
CA LEU A 30 3.19 5.12 -2.19
C LEU A 30 4.12 6.33 -2.37
N ALA A 31 3.57 7.44 -2.83
CA ALA A 31 4.19 8.75 -2.69
C ALA A 31 3.51 9.53 -1.56
N LEU A 32 4.30 10.14 -0.69
CA LEU A 32 3.81 10.84 0.51
C LEU A 32 3.45 12.30 0.26
N SER A 33 3.89 12.84 -0.88
CA SER A 33 3.63 14.22 -1.28
C SER A 33 3.61 14.35 -2.79
N ALA A 34 3.01 15.44 -3.30
CA ALA A 34 3.08 15.78 -4.72
C ALA A 34 4.53 16.01 -5.20
N ARG A 35 5.41 16.48 -4.31
CA ARG A 35 6.85 16.62 -4.59
C ARG A 35 7.51 15.26 -4.81
N ASP A 36 7.13 14.25 -4.03
CA ASP A 36 7.64 12.90 -4.21
C ASP A 36 7.19 12.30 -5.54
N VAL A 37 5.93 12.54 -5.95
CA VAL A 37 5.44 12.16 -7.28
C VAL A 37 6.27 12.81 -8.39
N ALA A 38 6.48 14.13 -8.31
CA ALA A 38 7.28 14.87 -9.30
C ALA A 38 8.74 14.38 -9.35
N ALA A 39 9.32 14.03 -8.20
CA ALA A 39 10.66 13.48 -8.09
C ALA A 39 10.74 11.96 -8.33
N ARG A 40 9.61 11.30 -8.65
CA ARG A 40 9.48 9.83 -8.79
C ARG A 40 10.04 9.07 -7.58
N ARG A 41 9.84 9.63 -6.39
CA ARG A 41 10.21 9.04 -5.10
C ARG A 41 9.01 8.25 -4.58
N TRP A 42 9.20 6.95 -4.47
CA TRP A 42 8.17 6.02 -4.03
C TRP A 42 8.66 5.25 -2.80
N TYR A 43 7.73 4.83 -1.96
CA TYR A 43 7.96 3.95 -0.82
C TYR A 43 7.10 2.70 -1.00
N VAL A 44 7.66 1.54 -0.70
CA VAL A 44 6.90 0.29 -0.67
C VAL A 44 6.16 0.21 0.66
N VAL A 45 4.85 -0.05 0.62
CA VAL A 45 4.09 -0.44 1.80
C VAL A 45 4.53 -1.82 2.24
N VAL A 46 5.11 -1.92 3.44
CA VAL A 46 5.53 -3.18 4.07
C VAL A 46 4.36 -3.80 4.82
N ASP A 47 3.66 -2.99 5.60
CA ASP A 47 2.49 -3.39 6.39
C ASP A 47 1.47 -2.24 6.47
N SER A 48 0.20 -2.59 6.65
CA SER A 48 -0.89 -1.63 6.86
C SER A 48 -1.94 -2.19 7.83
N CYS A 49 -2.04 -1.60 9.03
CA CYS A 49 -2.94 -2.07 10.09
C CYS A 49 -3.86 -0.95 10.61
N ALA A 50 -5.10 -1.33 10.93
CA ALA A 50 -6.08 -0.41 11.52
C ALA A 50 -5.73 -0.22 12.98
N LEU A 51 -5.73 1.04 13.45
CA LEU A 51 -5.49 1.33 14.85
C LEU A 51 -6.79 1.18 15.65
N PRO A 52 -6.73 0.55 16.84
CA PRO A 52 -7.89 0.46 17.71
C PRO A 52 -8.32 1.86 18.18
N GLY A 53 -9.63 2.03 18.36
CA GLY A 53 -10.27 3.20 18.92
C GLY A 53 -9.92 3.38 20.39
N ARG A 54 -10.02 4.61 20.89
CA ARG A 54 -9.72 4.94 22.30
C ARG A 54 -10.49 4.09 23.32
N SER A 55 -11.63 3.52 22.94
CA SER A 55 -12.56 2.84 23.85
C SER A 55 -12.68 1.32 23.62
N GLY A 56 -11.88 0.71 22.75
CA GLY A 56 -11.98 -0.73 22.48
C GLY A 56 -11.46 -1.17 21.11
N PRO A 57 -11.80 -2.38 20.65
CA PRO A 57 -11.30 -2.96 19.40
C PRO A 57 -11.89 -2.32 18.13
N GLU A 58 -12.88 -1.45 18.27
CA GLU A 58 -13.48 -0.72 17.15
C GLU A 58 -12.43 0.15 16.46
N PRO A 59 -12.30 0.13 15.12
CA PRO A 59 -11.26 0.87 14.42
C PRO A 59 -11.42 2.38 14.59
N SER A 60 -10.33 3.06 14.93
CA SER A 60 -10.23 4.51 15.16
C SER A 60 -10.44 5.38 13.89
N GLY A 61 -10.72 4.75 12.75
CA GLY A 61 -10.59 5.42 11.44
C GLY A 61 -9.14 5.72 11.07
N LEU A 62 -8.13 5.36 11.87
CA LEU A 62 -6.73 5.59 11.57
C LEU A 62 -6.04 4.30 11.06
N ARG A 63 -5.07 4.49 10.16
CA ARG A 63 -4.21 3.45 9.62
C ARG A 63 -2.76 3.75 9.96
N ARG A 64 -2.09 2.78 10.60
CA ARG A 64 -0.62 2.76 10.67
C ARG A 64 -0.09 2.02 9.46
N VAL A 65 0.88 2.63 8.80
CA VAL A 65 1.49 2.13 7.57
C VAL A 65 2.99 2.09 7.75
N THR A 66 3.59 0.93 7.56
CA THR A 66 5.04 0.75 7.56
C THR A 66 5.54 0.87 6.14
N LEU A 67 6.52 1.73 5.91
CA LEU A 67 7.03 2.10 4.60
C LEU A 67 8.53 1.86 4.51
N ARG A 68 9.00 1.46 3.32
CA ARG A 68 10.43 1.29 3.05
C ARG A 68 10.81 1.81 1.67
N PRO A 69 12.01 2.37 1.47
CA PRO A 69 12.50 2.67 0.13
C PRO A 69 12.55 1.40 -0.76
N PRO A 70 12.26 1.48 -2.07
CA PRO A 70 12.14 0.33 -2.96
C PRO A 70 13.44 -0.46 -3.12
N LEU A 71 14.59 0.23 -3.08
CA LEU A 71 15.92 -0.36 -3.22
C LEU A 71 16.55 -0.76 -1.88
N GLY A 72 15.75 -0.86 -0.82
CA GLY A 72 16.22 -1.10 0.54
C GLY A 72 16.58 0.19 1.29
N GLY A 73 16.62 0.09 2.61
CA GLY A 73 16.79 1.23 3.52
C GLY A 73 15.99 1.03 4.80
N ALA A 74 16.09 2.01 5.71
CA ALA A 74 15.34 1.98 6.96
C ALA A 74 13.83 2.03 6.71
N GLU A 75 13.09 1.26 7.51
CA GLU A 75 11.64 1.36 7.57
C GLU A 75 11.24 2.61 8.35
N ARG A 76 10.12 3.21 7.98
CA ARG A 76 9.49 4.31 8.68
C ARG A 76 8.01 4.01 8.86
N GLU A 77 7.46 4.43 9.98
CA GLU A 77 6.03 4.33 10.22
C GLU A 77 5.36 5.68 9.97
N GLU A 78 4.19 5.63 9.36
CA GLU A 78 3.31 6.79 9.16
C GLU A 78 1.91 6.43 9.65
N VAL A 79 1.18 7.43 10.15
CA VAL A 79 -0.22 7.28 10.55
C VAL A 79 -1.08 8.20 9.69
N PHE A 80 -2.06 7.61 9.04
CA PHE A 80 -3.04 8.31 8.21
C PHE A 80 -4.45 8.15 8.77
N ASP A 81 -5.31 9.11 8.49
CA ASP A 81 -6.74 8.84 8.50
C ASP A 81 -7.06 7.87 7.35
N ALA A 82 -7.94 6.90 7.56
CA ALA A 82 -8.27 5.87 6.59
C ALA A 82 -8.91 6.45 5.33
N GLU A 83 -9.63 7.56 5.44
CA GLU A 83 -10.24 8.28 4.32
C GLU A 83 -9.28 9.27 3.67
N TRP A 84 -8.09 9.48 4.25
CA TRP A 84 -7.08 10.36 3.69
C TRP A 84 -6.62 9.86 2.31
N GLY A 85 -6.66 10.76 1.33
CA GLY A 85 -6.22 10.47 -0.04
C GLY A 85 -4.70 10.38 -0.15
N VAL A 86 -4.22 9.26 -0.67
CA VAL A 86 -2.80 8.97 -0.93
C VAL A 86 -2.55 8.56 -2.37
N ILE A 87 -1.37 8.86 -2.91
CA ILE A 87 -1.03 8.55 -4.30
C ILE A 87 -0.26 7.25 -4.39
N VAL A 88 -0.81 6.27 -5.11
CA VAL A 88 -0.17 4.97 -5.35
C VAL A 88 0.16 4.75 -6.83
N ASP A 89 1.30 4.14 -7.12
CA ASP A 89 1.70 3.78 -8.49
C ASP A 89 2.02 2.28 -8.61
N GLY A 90 1.18 1.55 -9.34
CA GLY A 90 1.30 0.09 -9.48
C GLY A 90 0.94 -0.70 -8.20
N ARG A 91 0.78 -2.02 -8.35
CA ARG A 91 0.65 -2.99 -7.26
C ARG A 91 1.62 -4.13 -7.51
N ARG A 92 2.16 -4.76 -6.46
CA ARG A 92 2.98 -5.98 -6.56
C ARG A 92 2.25 -7.04 -7.40
N ARG A 93 2.84 -7.44 -8.53
CA ARG A 93 2.37 -8.62 -9.28
C ARG A 93 2.92 -9.87 -8.61
N ALA A 94 2.08 -10.89 -8.48
CA ALA A 94 2.61 -12.24 -8.37
C ALA A 94 3.38 -12.52 -9.67
N VAL A 95 4.68 -12.82 -9.55
CA VAL A 95 5.45 -13.34 -10.68
C VAL A 95 4.97 -14.78 -10.84
N ALA A 96 4.19 -15.05 -11.89
CA ALA A 96 3.64 -16.38 -12.14
C ALA A 96 4.74 -17.39 -12.54
N ASP A 97 5.87 -16.90 -13.07
CA ASP A 97 6.93 -17.72 -13.63
C ASP A 97 8.27 -17.42 -12.94
N GLY A 98 8.67 -18.33 -12.03
CA GLY A 98 10.02 -18.60 -11.50
C GLY A 98 11.04 -17.45 -11.32
N ILE A 99 11.66 -17.39 -10.13
CA ILE A 99 12.89 -16.61 -9.91
C ILE A 99 13.94 -17.02 -10.96
N PRO A 100 14.43 -16.11 -11.81
CA PRO A 100 15.52 -16.43 -12.75
C PRO A 100 16.73 -16.89 -11.95
N ARG A 101 17.13 -18.15 -12.12
CA ARG A 101 18.41 -18.61 -11.59
C ARG A 101 19.50 -18.02 -12.47
N ALA A 102 20.44 -17.31 -11.85
CA ALA A 102 21.67 -16.94 -12.53
C ALA A 102 22.34 -18.23 -13.01
N VAL A 103 22.58 -18.29 -14.32
CA VAL A 103 23.44 -19.30 -14.97
C VAL A 103 24.89 -18.86 -14.87
#